data_AF-A0A4V1J0K8-F1
#
_entry.id   AF-A0A4V1J0K8-F1
#
_cell.length_a   1.000
_cell.length_b   1.000
_cell.length_c   1.000
_cell.angle_alpha   90.00
_cell.angle_beta   90.00
_cell.angle_gamma   90.00
#
_symmetry.space_group_name_H-M   'P 1'
#
loop_
_entity.id
_entity.type
_entity.pdbx_description
1 polymer ?
#
loop_
_entity_poly.entity_id
_entity_poly.type
_entity_poly.pdbx_seq_one_letter_code
_entity_poly.pdbx_strand_id
1 'polypeptide(L)'
;MLQLVDVLSFSNKSLFIFDEPFHGFYIHGKTVHESGEMTIDKMVDYLNEENAVVLSNHGLDNSDVQKLNCSLVNELSKNSPHQKIYECYRLLNRFLCHFINK
;
A
#
# COMPACT_ATOMS: atom_id res chain seq x y z
N MET A 1 -11.08 1.61 10.86
CA MET A 1 -9.95 1.69 9.91
C MET A 1 -8.73 0.91 10.41
N LEU A 2 -8.37 0.99 11.71
CA LEU A 2 -7.23 0.26 12.30
C LEU A 2 -7.21 -1.24 11.95
N GLN A 3 -8.34 -1.93 12.17
CA GLN A 3 -8.48 -3.37 11.85
C GLN A 3 -8.16 -3.73 10.38
N LEU A 4 -8.37 -2.81 9.43
CA LEU A 4 -8.06 -3.07 8.02
C LEU A 4 -6.56 -2.92 7.74
N VAL A 5 -5.91 -1.92 8.34
CA VAL A 5 -4.46 -1.73 8.21
C VAL A 5 -3.72 -2.91 8.83
N ASP A 6 -4.18 -3.41 9.98
CA ASP A 6 -3.58 -4.58 10.64
C ASP A 6 -3.65 -5.84 9.75
N VAL A 7 -4.79 -6.08 9.09
CA VAL A 7 -4.95 -7.21 8.16
C VAL A 7 -4.04 -7.06 6.94
N LEU A 8 -3.95 -5.85 6.37
CA LEU A 8 -3.05 -5.56 5.25
C LEU A 8 -1.57 -5.73 5.65
N SER A 9 -1.23 -5.37 6.89
CA SER A 9 0.11 -5.52 7.46
C SER A 9 0.47 -6.99 7.64
N PHE A 10 -0.43 -7.78 8.24
CA PHE A 10 -0.23 -9.22 8.44
C PHE A 10 -0.11 -9.99 7.13
N SER A 11 -0.87 -9.61 6.10
CA SER A 11 -0.87 -10.28 4.80
C SER A 11 0.19 -9.76 3.82
N ASN A 12 0.94 -8.71 4.21
CA ASN A 12 1.84 -7.96 3.33
C ASN A 12 1.14 -7.60 2.00
N LYS A 13 -0.04 -6.99 2.10
CA LYS A 13 -0.85 -6.53 0.97
C LYS A 13 -1.12 -5.04 1.08
N SER A 14 -1.46 -4.45 -0.07
CA SER A 14 -1.95 -3.08 -0.16
C SER A 14 -3.33 -3.07 -0.80
N LEU A 15 -4.14 -2.11 -0.40
CA LEU A 15 -5.47 -1.89 -0.94
C LEU A 15 -5.51 -0.56 -1.69
N PHE A 16 -6.09 -0.60 -2.88
CA PHE A 16 -6.43 0.60 -3.63
C PHE A 16 -7.95 0.64 -3.82
N ILE A 17 -8.59 1.69 -3.30
CA ILE A 17 -10.05 1.82 -3.28
C ILE A 17 -10.46 3.20 -3.80
N PHE A 18 -11.53 3.24 -4.59
CA PHE A 18 -12.15 4.48 -5.05
C PHE A 18 -13.48 4.66 -4.33
N ASP A 19 -13.69 5.86 -3.77
CA ASP A 19 -14.98 6.30 -3.22
C ASP A 19 -15.75 7.15 -4.23
N GLU A 20 -15.05 7.80 -5.17
CA GLU A 20 -15.60 8.53 -6.31
C GLU A 20 -14.84 8.23 -7.60
N PRO A 21 -15.40 8.51 -8.79
CA PRO A 21 -14.61 8.47 -10.01
C PRO A 21 -13.38 9.36 -9.87
N PHE A 22 -12.19 8.80 -10.13
CA PHE A 22 -10.93 9.53 -10.12
C PHE A 22 -10.45 10.03 -8.75
N HIS A 23 -11.12 9.68 -7.66
CA HIS A 23 -10.71 9.98 -6.30
C HIS A 23 -10.80 8.73 -5.42
N GLY A 24 -9.80 8.52 -4.58
CA GLY A 24 -9.73 7.33 -3.75
C GLY A 24 -8.52 7.32 -2.83
N PHE A 25 -8.25 6.15 -2.27
CA PHE A 25 -7.22 5.95 -1.28
C PHE A 25 -6.36 4.75 -1.61
N TYR A 26 -5.04 4.92 -1.45
CA TYR A 26 -4.10 3.83 -1.35
C TYR A 26 -3.79 3.59 0.13
N ILE A 27 -3.94 2.35 0.58
CA ILE A 27 -3.67 1.92 1.95
C ILE A 27 -2.64 0.81 1.89
N HIS A 28 -1.53 0.96 2.61
CA HIS A 28 -0.47 -0.03 2.69
C HIS A 28 -0.46 -0.66 4.08
N GLY A 29 -0.20 -1.96 4.19
CA GLY A 29 0.08 -2.56 5.48
C GLY A 29 1.51 -2.23 5.91
N LYS A 30 1.73 -1.78 7.14
CA LYS A 30 3.08 -1.64 7.68
C LYS A 30 3.53 -3.00 8.19
N THR A 31 4.42 -3.66 7.47
CA THR A 31 4.84 -5.03 7.80
C THR A 31 6.29 -5.06 8.28
N VAL A 32 6.61 -6.05 9.11
CA VAL A 32 7.97 -6.33 9.58
C VAL A 32 8.73 -7.27 8.63
N HIS A 33 8.04 -7.80 7.62
CA HIS A 33 8.57 -8.84 6.75
C HIS A 33 8.38 -8.50 5.26
N GLU A 34 9.37 -8.87 4.45
CA GLU A 34 9.40 -8.60 3.02
C GLU A 34 8.48 -9.50 2.18
N SER A 35 8.12 -10.69 2.68
CA SER A 35 7.38 -11.73 1.93
C SER A 35 6.00 -12.01 2.52
N GLY A 36 4.97 -12.04 1.65
CA GLY A 36 3.61 -12.43 2.06
C GLY A 36 3.43 -13.93 2.32
N GLU A 37 4.38 -14.78 1.90
CA GLU A 37 4.41 -16.20 2.29
C GLU A 37 5.44 -16.37 3.42
N MET A 38 4.92 -16.57 4.63
CA MET A 38 5.73 -16.71 5.84
C MET A 38 5.10 -17.71 6.80
N THR A 39 5.93 -18.52 7.46
CA THR A 39 5.49 -19.36 8.57
C THR A 39 5.36 -18.52 9.84
N ILE A 40 4.48 -18.94 10.75
CA ILE A 40 4.25 -18.24 12.02
C ILE A 40 5.57 -18.09 12.80
N ASP A 41 6.40 -19.12 12.82
CA ASP A 41 7.68 -19.09 13.55
C ASP A 41 8.61 -17.97 13.05
N LYS A 42 8.76 -17.84 11.73
CA LYS A 42 9.56 -16.75 11.14
C LYS A 42 8.96 -15.38 11.42
N MET A 43 7.63 -15.28 11.44
CA MET A 43 6.96 -14.02 11.75
C MET A 43 7.23 -13.57 13.19
N VAL A 44 7.32 -14.52 14.14
CA VAL A 44 7.72 -14.24 15.52
C VAL A 44 9.16 -13.73 15.59
N ASP A 45 10.08 -14.29 14.80
CA ASP A 45 11.46 -13.81 14.73
C ASP A 45 11.53 -12.34 14.26
N TYR A 46 10.83 -11.98 13.18
CA TYR A 46 10.75 -10.59 12.71
C TYR A 46 10.15 -9.62 13.74
N LEU A 47 9.12 -10.04 14.50
CA LEU A 47 8.56 -9.23 15.57
C LEU A 47 9.54 -9.02 16.73
N ASN A 48 10.34 -10.04 17.05
CA ASN A 48 11.39 -9.91 18.07
C ASN A 48 12.51 -8.96 17.61
N GLU A 49 12.87 -9.00 16.32
CA GLU A 49 13.87 -8.11 15.73
C GLU A 49 13.38 -6.66 15.58
N GLU A 50 12.09 -6.45 15.28
CA GLU A 50 11.47 -5.11 15.28
C GLU A 50 11.53 -4.47 16.68
N ASN A 51 11.20 -5.24 17.72
CA ASN A 51 11.29 -4.78 19.12
C ASN A 51 12.73 -4.41 19.52
N ALA A 52 13.73 -5.01 18.87
CA ALA A 52 15.14 -4.69 19.05
C ALA A 52 15.62 -3.52 18.17
N VAL A 53 14.75 -2.91 17.36
CA VAL A 53 15.03 -1.80 16.42
C VAL A 53 16.08 -2.18 15.35
N VAL A 54 16.07 -3.45 14.92
CA VAL A 54 17.08 -3.97 13.98
C VAL A 54 16.61 -3.91 12.53
N LEU A 55 15.29 -3.86 12.28
CA LEU A 55 14.70 -3.99 10.95
C LEU A 55 14.40 -2.65 10.26
N SER A 56 14.46 -2.68 8.93
CA SER A 56 13.95 -1.61 8.08
C SER A 56 12.43 -1.50 8.20
N ASN A 57 11.91 -0.29 8.39
CA ASN A 57 10.47 -0.02 8.34
C ASN A 57 9.95 -0.30 6.92
N HIS A 58 9.06 -1.30 6.77
CA HIS A 58 8.33 -1.51 5.52
C HIS A 58 6.93 -0.92 5.64
N GLY A 59 6.75 0.27 5.07
CA GLY A 59 5.52 1.06 5.10
C GLY A 59 5.56 2.18 4.06
N LEU A 60 4.49 2.96 3.95
CA LEU A 60 4.47 4.19 3.13
C LEU A 60 5.59 5.14 3.55
N ASP A 61 5.68 5.38 4.85
CA ASP A 61 6.70 6.15 5.52
C ASP A 61 6.90 5.64 6.96
N ASN A 62 7.75 6.33 7.72
CA ASN A 62 8.02 6.01 9.13
C ASN A 62 6.88 6.43 10.08
N SER A 63 5.79 7.01 9.57
CA SER A 63 4.65 7.40 10.38
C SER A 63 3.66 6.24 10.56
N ASP A 64 2.73 6.39 11.50
CA ASP A 64 1.62 5.45 11.65
C ASP A 64 0.53 5.66 10.58
N VAL A 65 0.67 6.68 9.73
CA VAL A 65 -0.30 7.02 8.68
C VAL A 65 0.01 6.22 7.42
N GLN A 66 -0.60 5.06 7.30
CA GLN A 66 -0.42 4.17 6.15
C GLN A 66 -1.48 4.36 5.06
N LYS A 67 -1.92 5.61 4.87
CA LYS A 67 -2.97 5.99 3.92
C LYS A 67 -2.52 7.19 3.08
N LEU A 68 -2.65 7.07 1.76
CA LEU A 68 -2.39 8.15 0.81
C LEU A 68 -3.66 8.47 0.02
N ASN A 69 -4.02 9.75 -0.08
CA ASN A 69 -5.12 10.21 -0.91
C ASN A 69 -4.67 10.31 -2.37
N CYS A 70 -5.42 9.69 -3.27
CA CYS A 70 -5.17 9.66 -4.70
C CYS A 70 -6.32 10.36 -5.43
N SER A 71 -6.06 11.55 -5.97
CA SER A 71 -6.99 12.25 -6.87
C SER A 71 -6.34 12.47 -8.24
N LEU A 72 -7.00 12.05 -9.31
CA LEU A 72 -6.62 12.46 -10.67
C LEU A 72 -7.18 13.85 -10.94
N VAL A 73 -6.30 14.77 -11.32
CA VAL A 73 -6.70 16.13 -11.72
C VAL A 73 -7.63 16.04 -12.95
N ASN A 74 -8.69 16.85 -12.91
CA ASN A 74 -9.86 16.89 -13.80
C ASN A 74 -9.60 17.01 -15.32
N GLU A 75 -8.36 17.06 -15.78
CA GLU A 75 -7.98 17.09 -17.20
C GLU A 75 -8.44 15.83 -17.96
N LEU A 76 -8.78 14.75 -17.23
CA LEU A 76 -9.20 13.46 -17.78
C LEU A 76 -10.72 13.25 -17.81
N SER A 77 -11.53 14.19 -17.28
CA SER A 77 -13.00 14.08 -17.30
C SER A 77 -13.61 14.08 -18.71
N LYS A 78 -12.83 14.45 -19.73
CA LYS A 78 -13.22 14.52 -21.15
C LYS A 78 -13.05 13.21 -21.94
N ASN A 79 -12.52 12.16 -21.32
CA ASN A 79 -12.05 10.97 -22.03
C ASN A 79 -12.94 9.71 -21.80
N SER A 80 -12.96 8.84 -22.81
CA SER A 80 -13.83 7.65 -22.91
C SER A 80 -13.64 6.67 -21.73
N PRO A 81 -14.62 5.80 -21.41
CA PRO A 81 -14.57 4.88 -20.27
C PRO A 81 -13.29 4.01 -20.23
N HIS A 82 -12.77 3.62 -21.39
CA HIS A 82 -11.56 2.81 -21.51
C HIS A 82 -10.28 3.53 -21.08
N GLN A 83 -10.19 4.85 -21.31
CA GLN A 83 -9.05 5.64 -20.85
C GLN A 83 -9.02 5.79 -19.33
N LYS A 84 -10.19 5.75 -18.67
CA LYS A 84 -10.28 5.83 -17.20
C LYS A 84 -9.63 4.63 -16.51
N ILE A 85 -9.88 3.42 -17.03
CA ILE A 85 -9.28 2.18 -16.53
C ILE A 85 -7.77 2.19 -16.73
N TYR A 86 -7.30 2.60 -17.91
CA TYR A 86 -5.88 2.69 -18.23
C TYR A 86 -5.12 3.64 -17.28
N GLU A 87 -5.73 4.78 -16.93
CA GLU A 87 -5.12 5.74 -16.01
C GLU A 87 -5.09 5.25 -14.56
N CYS A 88 -6.10 4.49 -14.11
CA CYS A 88 -6.05 3.82 -12.82
C CYS A 88 -4.88 2.81 -12.77
N TYR A 89 -4.68 2.03 -13.84
CA TYR A 89 -3.52 1.14 -13.96
C TYR A 89 -2.20 1.92 -14.01
N ARG A 90 -2.16 3.07 -14.68
CA ARG A 90 -0.96 3.91 -14.74
C ARG A 90 -0.61 4.49 -13.37
N LEU A 91 -1.60 4.94 -12.59
CA LEU A 91 -1.39 5.35 -11.20
C LEU A 91 -0.87 4.19 -10.36
N LEU A 92 -1.55 3.04 -10.43
CA LEU A 92 -1.15 1.84 -9.69
C LEU A 92 0.29 1.45 -10.01
N ASN A 93 0.67 1.45 -11.30
CA ASN A 93 2.04 1.17 -11.75
C ASN A 93 3.04 2.23 -11.28
N ARG A 94 2.68 3.51 -11.29
CA ARG A 94 3.57 4.58 -10.82
C ARG A 94 3.86 4.46 -9.32
N PHE A 95 2.86 4.04 -8.54
CA PHE A 95 3.03 3.72 -7.12
C PHE A 95 3.84 2.44 -6.94
N LEU A 96 3.47 1.34 -7.61
CA LEU A 96 4.20 0.07 -7.55
C LEU A 96 5.69 0.23 -7.92
N CYS A 97 6.02 1.00 -8.96
CA CYS A 97 7.41 1.28 -9.33
C CYS A 97 8.18 2.12 -8.30
N HIS A 98 7.49 2.95 -7.50
CA HIS A 98 8.13 3.70 -6.41
C HIS A 98 8.41 2.81 -5.19
N PHE A 99 7.62 1.76 -4.98
CA PHE A 99 7.72 0.86 -3.82
C PHE A 99 8.48 -0.44 -4.09
N ILE A 100 8.51 -0.96 -5.34
CA ILE A 100 9.22 -2.19 -5.71
C ILE A 100 10.74 -1.94 -5.91
N ASN A 101 11.17 -0.69 -6.10
CA ASN A 101 12.58 -0.33 -6.34
C ASN A 101 13.28 0.33 -5.13
N LYS A 102 12.69 0.25 -3.93
CA LYS A 102 13.36 0.58 -2.66
C LYS A 102 13.77 -0.70 -1.98
#